data_AF-A0A932QU47-F1
#
_entry.id   AF-A0A932QU47-F1
#
_cell.length_a   1.000
_cell.length_b   1.000
_cell.length_c   1.000
_cell.angle_alpha   90.00
_cell.angle_beta   90.00
_cell.angle_gamma   90.00
#
_symmetry.space_group_name_H-M   'P 1'
#
loop_
_entity.id
_entity.type
_entity.pdbx_description
1 polymer ?
#
loop_
_entity_poly.entity_id
_entity_poly.type
_entity_poly.pdbx_seq_one_letter_code
_entity_poly.pdbx_strand_id
1 'polypeptide(L)'
;ENHDRWSKRQDEVLDSIERHKRANVNYLETGIGLLDYAFNAYEEYQLQKDKQQRRKVINIVLSNSKLSGSNLVPNYREPFAMFAKGVKTGNIRALMESNHWSRFV
;
A
#
# COMPACT_ATOMS: atom_id res chain seq x y z
N GLU A 1 32.45 32.05 -2.73
CA GLU A 1 31.17 32.25 -3.45
C GLU A 1 30.71 31.03 -4.24
N ASN A 2 31.29 30.67 -5.39
CA ASN A 2 30.80 29.50 -6.16
C ASN A 2 31.02 28.17 -5.43
N HIS A 3 32.18 27.98 -4.80
CA HIS A 3 32.49 26.78 -4.02
C HIS A 3 31.48 26.56 -2.88
N ASP A 4 31.13 27.60 -2.13
CA ASP A 4 30.19 27.53 -1.01
C ASP A 4 28.77 27.22 -1.48
N ARG A 5 28.37 27.74 -2.66
CA ARG A 5 27.07 27.43 -3.27
C ARG A 5 26.98 25.96 -3.69
N TRP A 6 28.03 25.40 -4.27
CA TRP A 6 28.05 23.99 -4.67
C TRP A 6 28.09 23.05 -3.46
N SER A 7 28.88 23.40 -2.43
CA SER A 7 28.92 22.67 -1.16
C SER A 7 27.53 22.60 -0.52
N LYS A 8 26.86 23.75 -0.38
CA LYS A 8 25.51 23.81 0.18
C LYS A 8 24.50 23.01 -0.64
N ARG A 9 24.60 23.06 -1.97
CA ARG A 9 23.70 22.30 -2.85
C ARG A 9 23.92 20.81 -2.73
N GLN A 10 25.16 20.37 -2.55
CA GLN A 10 25.50 18.97 -2.31
C GLN A 10 24.89 18.48 -0.99
N ASP A 11 24.99 19.26 0.08
CA ASP A 11 24.39 18.93 1.37
C ASP A 11 22.86 18.81 1.29
N GLU A 12 22.19 19.75 0.60
CA GLU A 12 20.74 19.70 0.39
C GLU A 12 20.29 18.43 -0.35
N VAL A 13 21.06 18.00 -1.36
CA VAL A 13 20.78 16.79 -2.11
C VAL A 13 20.99 15.55 -1.25
N LEU A 14 22.06 15.51 -0.45
CA LEU A 14 22.33 14.41 0.48
C LEU A 14 21.22 14.28 1.53
N ASP A 15 20.77 15.39 2.11
CA ASP A 15 19.66 15.42 3.06
C ASP A 15 18.34 14.97 2.43
N SER A 16 18.10 15.31 1.16
CA SER A 16 16.94 14.82 0.42
C SER A 16 17.01 13.31 0.23
N ILE A 17 18.17 12.78 -0.16
CA ILE A 17 18.38 11.35 -0.35
C ILE A 17 18.15 10.59 0.95
N GLU A 18 18.69 11.09 2.07
CA GLU A 18 18.54 10.46 3.37
C GLU A 18 17.08 10.45 3.86
N ARG A 19 16.36 11.56 3.68
CA ARG A 19 14.92 11.63 3.97
C ARG A 19 14.11 10.63 3.15
N HIS A 20 14.40 10.51 1.86
CA HIS A 20 13.72 9.53 1.01
C HIS A 20 14.05 8.08 1.39
N LYS A 21 15.30 7.77 1.76
CA LYS A 21 15.69 6.45 2.25
C LYS A 21 14.91 6.08 3.51
N ARG A 22 14.86 6.98 4.50
CA ARG A 22 14.11 6.75 5.75
C ARG A 22 12.62 6.60 5.51
N ALA A 23 12.04 7.46 4.67
CA ALA A 23 10.63 7.35 4.30
C ALA A 23 10.34 6.00 3.63
N ASN A 24 11.21 5.54 2.73
CA ASN A 24 11.03 4.25 2.07
C ASN A 24 11.07 3.07 3.04
N VAL A 25 12.01 3.05 4.00
CA VAL A 25 12.06 2.01 5.04
C VAL A 25 10.75 2.00 5.84
N ASN A 26 10.28 3.18 6.26
CA ASN A 26 9.02 3.31 7.00
C ASN A 26 7.80 2.84 6.17
N TYR A 27 7.76 3.14 4.87
CA TYR A 27 6.69 2.66 3.98
C TYR A 27 6.72 1.15 3.78
N LEU A 28 7.91 0.54 3.68
CA LEU A 28 8.04 -0.92 3.60
C LEU A 28 7.56 -1.60 4.89
N GLU A 29 8.02 -1.14 6.05
CA GLU A 29 7.60 -1.68 7.35
C GLU A 29 6.09 -1.50 7.56
N THR A 30 5.54 -0.33 7.23
CA THR A 30 4.10 -0.06 7.30
C THR A 30 3.32 -0.95 6.33
N GLY A 31 3.84 -1.16 5.11
CA GLY A 31 3.25 -2.04 4.12
C GLY A 31 3.22 -3.51 4.57
N ILE A 32 4.30 -3.99 5.17
CA ILE A 32 4.38 -5.34 5.76
C ILE A 32 3.34 -5.47 6.88
N GLY A 33 3.32 -4.55 7.85
CA GLY A 33 2.37 -4.61 8.97
C GLY A 33 0.90 -4.57 8.53
N LEU A 34 0.59 -3.81 7.48
CA LEU A 34 -0.73 -3.77 6.88
C LEU A 34 -1.10 -5.11 6.21
N LEU A 35 -0.18 -5.72 5.46
CA LEU A 35 -0.40 -7.01 4.82
C LEU A 35 -0.57 -8.12 5.85
N ASP A 36 0.24 -8.12 6.90
CA ASP A 36 0.12 -9.05 8.02
C ASP A 36 -1.23 -8.88 8.73
N TYR A 37 -1.65 -7.64 8.97
CA TYR A 37 -2.97 -7.36 9.54
C TYR A 37 -4.11 -7.86 8.63
N ALA A 38 -4.01 -7.65 7.32
CA ALA A 38 -5.00 -8.12 6.37
C ALA A 38 -5.05 -9.66 6.29
N PHE A 39 -3.90 -10.32 6.39
CA PHE A 39 -3.80 -11.77 6.43
C PHE A 39 -4.45 -12.33 7.70
N ASN A 40 -4.13 -11.76 8.86
CA ASN A 40 -4.74 -12.13 10.14
C ASN A 40 -6.24 -11.84 10.15
N ALA A 41 -6.68 -10.74 9.53
CA ALA A 41 -8.10 -10.40 9.40
C ALA A 41 -8.89 -11.46 8.62
N TYR A 42 -8.29 -12.12 7.63
CA TYR A 42 -8.92 -13.24 6.94
C TYR A 42 -9.12 -14.44 7.87
N GLU A 43 -8.12 -14.80 8.67
CA GLU A 43 -8.24 -15.86 9.67
C GLU A 43 -9.32 -15.51 10.72
N GLU A 44 -9.29 -14.28 11.23
CA GLU A 44 -10.31 -13.78 12.15
C GLU A 44 -11.73 -13.83 11.56
N TYR A 45 -11.89 -13.47 10.28
CA TYR A 45 -13.16 -13.57 9.58
C TYR A 45 -13.71 -15.01 9.57
N GLN A 46 -12.84 -15.99 9.34
CA GLN A 46 -13.23 -17.40 9.32
C GLN A 46 -13.64 -17.89 10.71
N LEU A 47 -12.88 -17.49 11.75
CA LEU A 47 -13.11 -17.91 13.13
C LEU A 47 -14.37 -17.27 13.76
N GLN A 48 -14.76 -16.07 13.31
CA GLN A 48 -15.93 -15.38 13.86
C GLN A 48 -17.23 -16.13 13.51
N LYS A 49 -18.00 -16.47 14.55
CA LYS A 49 -19.33 -17.11 14.39
C LYS A 49 -20.44 -16.08 14.16
N ASP A 50 -20.24 -14.84 14.59
CA ASP A 50 -21.23 -13.78 14.44
C ASP A 50 -21.10 -13.05 13.08
N LYS A 51 -22.24 -12.92 12.39
CA LYS A 51 -22.35 -12.25 11.09
C LYS A 51 -21.98 -10.76 11.18
N GLN A 52 -22.26 -10.09 12.31
CA GLN A 52 -21.95 -8.67 12.45
C GLN A 52 -20.44 -8.42 12.57
N GLN A 53 -19.73 -9.27 13.31
CA GLN A 53 -18.28 -9.19 13.40
C GLN A 53 -17.63 -9.44 12.03
N ARG A 54 -18.09 -10.47 11.30
CA ARG A 54 -17.63 -10.76 9.93
C ARG A 54 -17.79 -9.57 8.99
N ARG A 55 -18.92 -8.86 9.10
CA ARG A 55 -19.17 -7.64 8.33
C ARG A 55 -18.19 -6.53 8.67
N LYS A 56 -17.78 -6.37 9.94
CA LYS A 56 -16.79 -5.36 10.33
C LYS A 56 -15.46 -5.61 9.62
N VAL A 57 -15.01 -6.87 9.58
CA VAL A 57 -13.78 -7.25 8.87
C VAL A 57 -13.89 -6.94 7.37
N ILE A 58 -15.00 -7.34 6.73
CA ILE A 58 -15.24 -7.03 5.31
C ILE A 58 -15.22 -5.52 5.05
N ASN A 59 -15.78 -4.71 5.96
CA ASN A 59 -15.86 -3.26 5.80
C ASN A 59 -14.51 -2.55 5.92
N ILE A 60 -13.46 -3.20 6.44
CA ILE A 60 -12.09 -2.67 6.41
C ILE A 60 -11.53 -2.72 4.99
N VAL A 61 -11.83 -3.79 4.25
CA VAL A 61 -11.24 -4.07 2.93
C VAL A 61 -12.11 -3.55 1.79
N LEU A 62 -13.43 -3.64 1.92
CA LEU A 62 -14.40 -3.34 0.86
C LEU A 62 -15.33 -2.18 1.24
N SER A 63 -15.86 -1.52 0.21
CA SER A 63 -16.90 -0.50 0.34
C SER A 63 -17.92 -0.66 -0.77
N ASN A 64 -19.21 -0.74 -0.43
CA ASN A 64 -20.34 -0.72 -1.39
C ASN A 64 -20.08 -1.52 -2.67
N SER A 65 -19.72 -2.80 -2.55
CA SER A 65 -19.53 -3.70 -3.69
C SER A 65 -20.81 -3.77 -4.55
N LYS A 66 -20.64 -3.82 -5.86
CA LYS A 66 -21.76 -3.83 -6.82
C LYS A 66 -22.04 -5.25 -7.28
N LEU A 67 -23.31 -5.57 -7.52
CA LEU A 67 -23.69 -6.81 -8.21
C LEU A 67 -23.95 -6.47 -9.69
N SER A 68 -23.21 -7.11 -10.59
CA SER A 68 -23.36 -6.94 -12.04
C SER A 68 -23.81 -8.26 -12.64
N GLY A 69 -25.12 -8.41 -12.86
CA GLY A 69 -25.73 -9.68 -13.25
C GLY A 69 -25.54 -10.74 -12.16
N SER A 70 -24.88 -11.85 -12.49
CA SER A 70 -24.53 -12.91 -11.53
C SER A 70 -23.17 -12.69 -10.83
N ASN A 71 -22.45 -11.62 -11.16
CA ASN A 71 -21.07 -11.42 -10.70
C ASN A 71 -21.00 -10.32 -9.64
N LEU A 72 -20.38 -10.63 -8.49
CA LEU A 72 -20.06 -9.64 -7.47
C LEU A 72 -18.79 -8.88 -7.89
N VAL A 73 -18.92 -7.56 -8.05
CA VAL A 73 -17.81 -6.66 -8.38
C VAL A 73 -17.36 -5.99 -7.08
N PRO A 74 -16.23 -6.43 -6.49
CA PRO A 74 -15.70 -5.83 -5.27
C PRO A 74 -15.20 -4.42 -5.55
N ASN A 75 -15.49 -3.51 -4.62
CA ASN A 75 -14.95 -2.16 -4.61
C ASN A 75 -14.06 -1.99 -3.38
N TYR A 76 -12.75 -2.05 -3.59
CA TYR A 76 -11.73 -2.06 -2.54
C TYR A 76 -11.50 -0.66 -1.98
N ARG A 77 -11.29 -0.57 -0.67
CA ARG A 77 -10.83 0.66 -0.01
C ARG A 77 -9.33 0.81 -0.21
N GLU A 78 -8.82 2.04 -0.16
CA GLU A 78 -7.39 2.25 -0.03
C GLU A 78 -6.91 1.74 1.35
N PRO A 79 -5.73 1.14 1.45
CA PRO A 79 -4.74 0.91 0.37
C PRO A 79 -4.96 -0.37 -0.47
N PHE A 80 -5.98 -1.18 -0.16
CA PHE A 80 -6.25 -2.46 -0.83
C PHE A 80 -6.56 -2.34 -2.33
N ALA A 81 -7.12 -1.20 -2.74
CA ALA A 81 -7.41 -0.90 -4.14
C ALA A 81 -6.16 -0.88 -5.03
N MET A 82 -5.02 -0.38 -4.52
CA MET A 82 -3.75 -0.38 -5.25
C MET A 82 -3.29 -1.80 -5.59
N PHE A 83 -3.35 -2.72 -4.63
CA PHE A 83 -2.99 -4.12 -4.83
C PHE A 83 -3.93 -4.81 -5.83
N ALA A 84 -5.24 -4.59 -5.70
CA ALA A 84 -6.23 -5.16 -6.61
C ALA A 84 -6.05 -4.68 -8.06
N LYS A 85 -5.66 -3.40 -8.25
CA LYS A 85 -5.33 -2.85 -9.57
C LYS A 85 -4.08 -3.51 -10.15
N GLY A 86 -3.05 -3.72 -9.31
CA GLY A 86 -1.79 -4.37 -9.70
C GLY A 86 -1.97 -5.78 -10.22
N VAL A 87 -2.79 -6.56 -9.53
CA VAL A 87 -3.10 -7.94 -9.93
C VAL A 87 -3.86 -7.95 -11.25
N LYS A 88 -4.84 -7.06 -11.45
CA LYS A 88 -5.64 -6.99 -12.68
C LYS A 88 -4.83 -6.64 -13.92
N THR A 89 -3.84 -5.75 -13.80
CA THR A 89 -3.00 -5.36 -14.93
C THR A 89 -1.87 -6.34 -15.21
N GLY A 90 -1.75 -7.44 -14.44
CA GLY A 90 -0.62 -8.37 -14.51
C GLY A 90 0.71 -7.71 -14.16
N ASN A 91 0.66 -6.50 -13.60
CA ASN A 91 1.80 -5.62 -13.46
C ASN A 91 1.79 -5.00 -12.07
N ILE A 92 1.77 -5.88 -11.06
CA ILE A 92 1.89 -5.52 -9.65
C ILE A 92 3.20 -4.74 -9.46
N ARG A 93 4.24 -5.12 -10.21
CA ARG A 93 5.56 -4.49 -10.22
C ARG A 93 5.50 -3.03 -10.71
N ALA A 94 4.89 -2.74 -11.85
CA ALA A 94 4.78 -1.35 -12.33
C ALA A 94 3.97 -0.42 -11.40
N LEU A 95 3.01 -0.94 -10.63
CA LEU A 95 2.24 -0.15 -9.65
C LEU A 95 3.02 0.15 -8.38
N MET A 96 3.90 -0.77 -7.95
CA MET A 96 4.92 -0.48 -6.93
C MET A 96 5.89 0.58 -7.47
N GLU A 97 6.38 0.38 -8.70
CA GLU A 97 7.35 1.28 -9.35
C GLU A 97 6.79 2.69 -9.65
N SER A 98 5.49 2.85 -9.93
CA SER A 98 4.85 4.15 -10.18
C SER A 98 4.67 5.01 -8.93
N ASN A 99 4.69 4.39 -7.74
CA ASN A 99 4.66 5.07 -6.45
C ASN A 99 6.08 5.39 -5.91
N HIS A 100 7.10 5.42 -6.78
CA HIS A 100 8.53 5.53 -6.41
C HIS A 100 9.13 4.32 -5.66
N TRP A 101 8.53 3.13 -5.68
CA TRP A 101 9.13 1.93 -5.07
C TRP A 101 10.21 1.27 -5.97
N SER A 102 10.41 1.82 -7.18
CA SER A 102 11.38 1.35 -8.19
C SER A 102 12.85 1.59 -7.84
N ARG A 103 13.18 2.29 -6.74
CA ARG A 103 14.57 2.56 -6.36
C ARG A 103 15.10 1.63 -5.25
N PHE A 104 14.32 0.66 -4.82
CA PHE A 104 14.55 -0.08 -3.56
C PHE A 104 14.49 -1.61 -3.69
N VAL A 105 14.63 -2.14 -4.90
CA VAL A 105 15.10 -3.51 -5.15
C VAL A 105 16.41 -3.45 -5.91
#